data_AF-A0A317VHN1-F1
#
_entry.id   AF-A0A317VHN1-F1
#
_cell.length_a   1.000
_cell.length_b   1.000
_cell.length_c   1.000
_cell.angle_alpha   90.00
_cell.angle_beta   90.00
_cell.angle_gamma   90.00
#
_symmetry.space_group_name_H-M   'P 1'
#
loop_
_entity.id
_entity.type
_entity.pdbx_description
1 polymer ?
#
loop_
_entity_poly.entity_id
_entity_poly.type
_entity_poly.pdbx_seq_one_letter_code
_entity_poly.pdbx_strand_id
1 'polypeptide(L)'
;MCGDNVEGPYYQFGSRGMYDIRHPYKQTGDFVWPNFIEDLEEILRLPVHVSRIYGNADYICNWVGGQAISLAVNYTHAVQFRTAAYRPMTVDGLEYGETQEYGNFSFTRVYQAGHEVPYYRPIAALQLFNRSTAPYSGGILQRVQPRFGPDIAPARPRGLHTRSHLCHYSLGLSEIFR
;
A
#
# COMPACT_ATOMS: atom_id res chain seq x y z
N MET A 1 -23.13 2.67 -1.18
CA MET A 1 -22.17 3.81 -1.08
C MET A 1 -21.43 4.05 -2.39
N CYS A 2 -20.59 3.13 -2.92
CA CYS A 2 -20.06 3.27 -4.30
C CYS A 2 -21.18 3.37 -5.35
N GLY A 3 -22.16 2.47 -5.31
CA GLY A 3 -23.29 2.48 -6.25
C GLY A 3 -24.23 3.70 -6.12
N ASP A 4 -24.52 4.16 -4.91
CA ASP A 4 -25.62 5.13 -4.71
C ASP A 4 -25.15 6.59 -4.58
N ASN A 5 -23.99 6.83 -3.97
CA ASN A 5 -23.53 8.20 -3.67
C ASN A 5 -22.56 8.75 -4.72
N VAL A 6 -21.83 7.87 -5.41
CA VAL A 6 -20.87 8.24 -6.45
C VAL A 6 -21.40 7.86 -7.83
N GLU A 7 -21.84 6.62 -8.02
CA GLU A 7 -22.40 6.20 -9.31
C GLU A 7 -23.87 6.63 -9.51
N GLY A 8 -24.65 6.78 -8.43
CA GLY A 8 -26.06 7.16 -8.46
C GLY A 8 -26.36 8.47 -9.22
N PRO A 9 -25.69 9.59 -8.87
CA PRO A 9 -25.82 10.84 -9.62
C PRO A 9 -25.37 10.69 -11.08
N TYR A 10 -24.33 9.90 -11.35
CA TYR A 10 -23.87 9.64 -12.71
C TYR A 10 -24.92 8.88 -13.54
N TYR A 11 -25.60 7.87 -12.95
CA TYR A 11 -26.73 7.18 -13.59
C TYR A 11 -27.91 8.13 -13.85
N GLN A 12 -28.18 9.05 -12.92
CA GLN A 12 -29.32 9.97 -12.99
C GLN A 12 -29.12 11.10 -14.03
N PHE A 13 -27.90 11.59 -14.21
CA PHE A 13 -27.63 12.76 -15.06
C PHE A 13 -26.80 12.45 -16.32
N GLY A 14 -26.12 11.31 -16.40
CA GLY A 14 -25.18 10.99 -17.47
C GLY A 14 -25.73 10.10 -18.58
N SER A 15 -26.93 9.51 -18.42
CA SER A 15 -27.51 8.49 -19.32
C SER A 15 -26.55 7.33 -19.65
N ARG A 16 -25.51 7.15 -18.83
CA ARG A 16 -24.37 6.24 -18.99
C ARG A 16 -24.08 5.67 -17.61
N GLY A 17 -23.51 4.46 -17.54
CA GLY A 17 -22.98 3.96 -16.27
C GLY A 17 -21.60 4.51 -15.98
N MET A 18 -21.20 4.65 -14.70
CA MET A 18 -19.84 5.07 -14.30
C MET A 18 -18.76 4.24 -15.03
N TYR A 19 -19.11 3.00 -15.37
CA TYR A 19 -18.41 2.12 -16.29
C TYR A 19 -19.06 2.16 -17.68
N ASP A 20 -18.97 3.26 -18.42
CA ASP A 20 -19.43 3.36 -19.82
C ASP A 20 -18.58 2.53 -20.81
N ILE A 21 -17.85 1.54 -20.29
CA ILE A 21 -17.34 0.34 -21.00
C ILE A 21 -18.36 -0.81 -20.95
N ARG A 22 -19.41 -0.72 -20.12
CA ARG A 22 -20.48 -1.71 -20.00
C ARG A 22 -21.73 -1.26 -20.75
N HIS A 23 -21.73 -1.45 -22.07
CA HIS A 23 -22.95 -1.66 -22.87
C HIS A 23 -22.64 -2.55 -24.08
N PRO A 24 -23.47 -3.56 -24.45
CA PRO A 24 -24.71 -4.03 -23.84
C PRO A 24 -24.66 -5.47 -23.29
N TYR A 25 -25.31 -5.66 -22.14
CA TYR A 25 -26.18 -6.79 -21.78
C TYR A 25 -25.72 -8.25 -21.80
N LYS A 26 -24.42 -8.55 -21.97
CA LYS A 26 -23.86 -9.82 -21.54
C LYS A 26 -22.70 -9.55 -20.61
N GLN A 27 -22.75 -10.16 -19.43
CA GLN A 27 -21.58 -10.31 -18.57
C GLN A 27 -20.51 -10.97 -19.44
N THR A 28 -19.57 -10.18 -19.98
CA THR A 28 -18.38 -10.67 -20.70
C THR A 28 -17.54 -11.58 -19.81
N GLY A 29 -17.83 -11.60 -18.50
CA GLY A 29 -17.11 -12.36 -17.50
C GLY A 29 -15.95 -11.57 -16.92
N ASP A 30 -15.78 -10.29 -17.26
CA ASP A 30 -14.63 -9.48 -16.82
C ASP A 30 -14.52 -9.39 -15.29
N PHE A 31 -15.65 -9.44 -14.57
CA PHE A 31 -15.68 -9.48 -13.11
C PHE A 31 -15.11 -10.76 -12.51
N VAL A 32 -15.08 -11.85 -13.29
CA VAL A 32 -14.59 -13.18 -12.92
C VAL A 32 -13.42 -13.58 -13.81
N TRP A 33 -12.70 -12.60 -14.35
CA TRP A 33 -11.54 -12.84 -15.21
C TRP A 33 -10.56 -13.76 -14.47
N PRO A 34 -10.14 -14.89 -15.08
CA PRO A 34 -9.57 -16.00 -14.33
C PRO A 34 -8.14 -15.76 -13.82
N ASN A 35 -7.40 -14.80 -14.40
CA ASN A 35 -5.95 -14.63 -14.20
C ASN A 35 -5.53 -13.41 -13.35
N PHE A 36 -6.40 -12.87 -12.51
CA PHE A 36 -6.04 -11.70 -11.69
C PHE A 36 -4.87 -11.97 -10.72
N ILE A 37 -4.64 -13.21 -10.32
CA ILE A 37 -3.51 -13.56 -9.45
C ILE A 37 -2.21 -13.49 -10.25
N GLU A 38 -2.19 -14.06 -11.45
CA GLU A 38 -1.08 -14.07 -12.38
C GLU A 38 -0.69 -12.65 -12.80
N ASP A 39 -1.68 -11.78 -13.05
CA ASP A 39 -1.44 -10.36 -13.35
C ASP A 39 -0.76 -9.65 -12.16
N LEU A 40 -1.19 -9.96 -10.93
CA LEU A 40 -0.57 -9.42 -9.72
C LEU A 40 0.87 -9.96 -9.53
N GLU A 41 1.11 -11.23 -9.84
CA GLU A 41 2.46 -11.82 -9.84
C GLU A 41 3.38 -11.14 -10.86
N GLU A 42 2.86 -10.79 -12.04
CA GLU A 42 3.60 -10.06 -13.06
C GLU A 42 3.97 -8.65 -12.58
N ILE A 43 3.00 -7.90 -12.03
CA ILE A 43 3.24 -6.55 -11.49
C ILE A 43 4.31 -6.59 -10.39
N LEU A 44 4.31 -7.61 -9.53
CA LEU A 44 5.30 -7.74 -8.46
C LEU A 44 6.73 -8.02 -8.94
N ARG A 45 6.93 -8.39 -10.22
CA ARG A 45 8.26 -8.49 -10.85
C ARG A 45 8.79 -7.14 -11.32
N LEU A 46 7.93 -6.14 -11.48
CA LEU A 46 8.31 -4.80 -11.90
C LEU A 46 8.87 -3.99 -10.72
N PRO A 47 9.68 -2.94 -10.98
CA PRO A 47 10.22 -2.06 -9.94
C PRO A 47 9.15 -1.08 -9.42
N VAL A 48 8.00 -1.61 -8.99
CA VAL A 48 6.86 -0.85 -8.47
C VAL A 48 6.45 -1.37 -7.10
N HIS A 49 5.87 -0.47 -6.29
CA HIS A 49 5.30 -0.82 -5.01
C HIS A 49 3.83 -1.20 -5.17
N VAL A 50 3.43 -2.33 -4.59
CA VAL A 50 2.04 -2.75 -4.55
C VAL A 50 1.56 -2.71 -3.10
N SER A 51 0.69 -1.74 -2.82
CA SER A 51 0.05 -1.55 -1.51
C SER A 51 -1.42 -1.94 -1.58
N ARG A 52 -1.80 -2.97 -0.84
CA ARG A 52 -3.18 -3.43 -0.72
C ARG A 52 -3.77 -2.97 0.60
N ILE A 53 -4.76 -2.09 0.53
CA ILE A 53 -5.33 -1.41 1.69
C ILE A 53 -6.81 -1.81 1.80
N TYR A 54 -7.20 -2.35 2.94
CA TYR A 54 -8.56 -2.80 3.18
C TYR A 54 -9.12 -2.28 4.48
N GLY A 55 -10.34 -1.73 4.44
CA GLY A 55 -11.12 -1.44 5.63
C GLY A 55 -11.64 -2.74 6.26
N ASN A 56 -11.51 -2.89 7.58
CA ASN A 56 -11.92 -4.11 8.27
C ASN A 56 -13.45 -4.28 8.41
N ALA A 57 -14.23 -3.23 8.11
CA ALA A 57 -15.70 -3.22 8.14
C ALA A 57 -16.33 -3.22 6.74
N ASP A 58 -15.54 -3.42 5.68
CA ASP A 58 -16.07 -3.61 4.32
C ASP A 58 -16.53 -5.06 4.10
N TYR A 59 -17.80 -5.22 3.71
CA TYR A 59 -18.36 -6.52 3.35
C TYR A 59 -18.09 -6.89 1.88
N ILE A 60 -18.21 -5.93 0.96
CA ILE A 60 -18.20 -6.18 -0.49
C ILE A 60 -16.78 -6.54 -0.94
N CYS A 61 -15.77 -5.77 -0.51
CA CYS A 61 -14.36 -6.03 -0.80
C CYS A 61 -13.61 -6.31 0.51
N ASN A 62 -14.01 -7.38 1.19
CA ASN A 62 -13.54 -7.67 2.54
C ASN A 62 -12.02 -7.96 2.63
N TRP A 63 -11.44 -7.56 3.75
CA TRP A 63 -10.02 -7.73 4.04
C TRP A 63 -9.56 -9.20 4.10
N VAL A 64 -10.46 -10.14 4.44
CA VAL A 64 -10.14 -11.58 4.54
C VAL A 64 -9.81 -12.14 3.15
N GLY A 65 -10.64 -11.84 2.15
CA GLY A 65 -10.38 -12.19 0.76
C GLY A 65 -9.12 -11.49 0.23
N GLY A 66 -8.94 -10.21 0.55
CA GLY A 66 -7.71 -9.48 0.23
C GLY A 66 -6.44 -10.13 0.79
N GLN A 67 -6.50 -10.60 2.04
CA GLN A 67 -5.41 -11.31 2.70
C GLN A 67 -5.16 -12.68 2.05
N ALA A 68 -6.22 -13.45 1.78
CA ALA A 68 -6.12 -14.75 1.13
C ALA A 68 -5.41 -14.65 -0.23
N ILE A 69 -5.78 -13.66 -1.05
CA ILE A 69 -5.10 -13.41 -2.33
C ILE A 69 -3.65 -13.02 -2.08
N SER A 70 -3.37 -12.13 -1.11
CA SER A 70 -2.00 -11.69 -0.80
C SER A 70 -1.09 -12.86 -0.37
N LEU A 71 -1.64 -13.89 0.27
CA LEU A 71 -0.90 -15.09 0.66
C LEU A 71 -0.78 -16.10 -0.50
N ALA A 72 -1.73 -16.12 -1.43
CA ALA A 72 -1.75 -17.05 -2.57
C ALA A 72 -0.73 -16.68 -3.65
N VAL A 73 -0.52 -15.39 -3.91
CA VAL A 73 0.37 -14.86 -4.95
C VAL A 73 1.78 -15.45 -4.86
N ASN A 74 2.30 -15.94 -5.98
CA ASN A 74 3.60 -16.56 -6.11
C ASN A 74 4.60 -15.65 -6.83
N TYR A 75 5.53 -15.07 -6.07
CA TYR A 75 6.53 -14.14 -6.55
C TYR A 75 7.85 -14.30 -5.78
N THR A 76 8.90 -13.60 -6.21
CA THR A 76 10.28 -13.72 -5.69
C THR A 76 10.39 -13.67 -4.17
N HIS A 77 9.50 -12.94 -3.48
CA HIS A 77 9.53 -12.79 -2.03
C HIS A 77 8.32 -13.38 -1.29
N ALA A 78 7.58 -14.30 -1.93
CA ALA A 78 6.35 -14.85 -1.38
C ALA A 78 6.54 -15.55 -0.03
N VAL A 79 7.61 -16.34 0.12
CA VAL A 79 7.93 -17.03 1.39
C VAL A 79 8.14 -16.00 2.50
N GLN A 80 8.94 -14.98 2.23
CA GLN A 80 9.29 -13.96 3.21
C GLN A 80 8.06 -13.15 3.62
N PHE A 81 7.20 -12.78 2.68
CA PHE A 81 5.92 -12.12 2.96
C PHE A 81 4.99 -12.99 3.81
N ARG A 82 4.82 -14.28 3.47
CA ARG A 82 3.97 -15.20 4.25
C ARG A 82 4.48 -15.39 5.68
N THR A 83 5.80 -15.32 5.90
CA THR A 83 6.41 -15.40 7.23
C THR A 83 6.51 -14.05 7.96
N ALA A 84 6.24 -12.94 7.27
CA ALA A 84 6.33 -11.61 7.87
C ALA A 84 5.22 -11.44 8.92
N ALA A 85 5.61 -11.01 10.12
CA ALA A 85 4.65 -10.71 11.17
C ALA A 85 3.86 -9.44 10.85
N TYR A 86 2.60 -9.41 11.26
CA TYR A 86 1.82 -8.18 11.30
C TYR A 86 2.47 -7.18 12.25
N ARG A 87 2.52 -5.92 11.82
CA ARG A 87 3.00 -4.79 12.60
C ARG A 87 1.91 -3.72 12.72
N PRO A 88 1.73 -3.11 13.91
CA PRO A 88 0.75 -2.04 14.10
C PRO A 88 0.96 -0.89 13.12
N MET A 89 -0.08 -0.47 12.42
CA MET A 89 -0.07 0.73 11.59
C MET A 89 -0.45 1.91 12.50
N THR A 90 0.54 2.71 12.89
CA THR A 90 0.37 3.81 13.82
C THR A 90 0.58 5.16 13.15
N VAL A 91 -0.20 6.16 13.56
CA VAL A 91 -0.03 7.56 13.19
C VAL A 91 -0.10 8.39 14.47
N ASP A 92 0.94 9.17 14.74
CA ASP A 92 1.08 9.98 15.95
C ASP A 92 0.87 9.17 17.25
N GLY A 93 1.37 7.94 17.26
CA GLY A 93 1.25 7.01 18.39
C GLY A 93 -0.10 6.30 18.52
N LEU A 94 -1.11 6.63 17.70
CA LEU A 94 -2.40 5.94 17.68
C LEU A 94 -2.42 4.84 16.63
N GLU A 95 -2.87 3.64 16.99
CA GLU A 95 -3.02 2.51 16.08
C GLU A 95 -4.31 2.62 15.26
N TYR A 96 -4.16 2.56 13.94
CA TYR A 96 -5.24 2.62 12.96
C TYR A 96 -5.43 1.30 12.21
N GLY A 97 -4.60 0.30 12.47
CA GLY A 97 -4.64 -0.96 11.75
C GLY A 97 -3.38 -1.78 11.95
N GLU A 98 -3.14 -2.71 11.04
CA GLU A 98 -1.92 -3.50 10.99
C GLU A 98 -1.48 -3.75 9.55
N THR A 99 -0.18 -3.92 9.36
CA THR A 99 0.43 -4.16 8.07
C THR A 99 1.31 -5.39 8.10
N GLN A 100 1.14 -6.27 7.12
CA GLN A 100 2.09 -7.32 6.77
C GLN A 100 2.80 -6.89 5.49
N GLU A 101 4.12 -6.95 5.48
CA GLU A 101 4.92 -6.39 4.40
C GLU A 101 6.25 -7.11 4.27
N TYR A 102 6.67 -7.28 3.01
CA TYR A 102 8.04 -7.64 2.68
C TYR A 102 8.39 -7.13 1.28
N GLY A 103 9.57 -6.53 1.13
CA GLY A 103 10.04 -6.04 -0.17
C GLY A 103 9.13 -4.96 -0.75
N ASN A 104 8.64 -5.16 -1.97
CA ASN A 104 7.75 -4.23 -2.68
C ASN A 104 6.25 -4.52 -2.48
N PHE A 105 5.88 -5.49 -1.65
CA PHE A 105 4.50 -5.89 -1.42
C PHE A 105 4.05 -5.67 0.03
N SER A 106 2.93 -4.98 0.22
CA SER A 106 2.32 -4.79 1.53
C SER A 106 0.81 -5.00 1.51
N PHE A 107 0.30 -5.64 2.56
CA PHE A 107 -1.11 -5.75 2.88
C PHE A 107 -1.39 -5.02 4.20
N THR A 108 -2.35 -4.10 4.18
CA THR A 108 -2.76 -3.31 5.35
C THR A 108 -4.24 -3.50 5.61
N ARG A 109 -4.57 -3.90 6.85
CA ARG A 109 -5.93 -3.92 7.39
C ARG A 109 -6.13 -2.67 8.25
N VAL A 110 -7.07 -1.81 7.87
CA VAL A 110 -7.39 -0.56 8.57
C VAL A 110 -8.61 -0.76 9.45
N TYR A 111 -8.49 -0.45 10.73
CA TYR A 111 -9.54 -0.65 11.73
C TYR A 111 -10.61 0.44 11.69
N GLN A 112 -11.86 0.02 11.92
CA GLN A 112 -13.06 0.87 11.92
C GLN A 112 -13.21 1.65 10.61
N ALA A 113 -12.89 1.00 9.49
CA ALA A 113 -13.02 1.56 8.16
C ALA A 113 -13.84 0.61 7.27
N GLY A 114 -14.81 1.16 6.53
CA GLY A 114 -15.55 0.45 5.49
C GLY A 114 -14.85 0.52 4.14
N HIS A 115 -15.65 0.40 3.07
CA HIS A 115 -15.17 0.37 1.68
C HIS A 115 -14.33 1.61 1.31
N GLU A 116 -14.80 2.79 1.71
CA GLU A 116 -14.12 4.06 1.48
C GLU A 116 -13.19 4.39 2.65
N VAL A 117 -12.06 3.69 2.76
CA VAL A 117 -11.10 3.88 3.87
C VAL A 117 -10.76 5.36 4.16
N PRO A 118 -10.52 6.24 3.16
CA PRO A 118 -10.25 7.66 3.41
C PRO A 118 -11.40 8.42 4.06
N TYR A 119 -12.65 7.99 3.87
CA TYR A 119 -13.81 8.61 4.50
C TYR A 119 -13.84 8.34 6.02
N TYR A 120 -13.61 7.08 6.41
CA TYR A 120 -13.66 6.69 7.82
C TYR A 120 -12.37 7.05 8.58
N ARG A 121 -11.21 6.92 7.92
CA ARG A 121 -9.88 7.08 8.53
C ARG A 121 -8.97 7.97 7.65
N PRO A 122 -9.28 9.27 7.50
CA PRO A 122 -8.58 10.16 6.56
C PRO A 122 -7.09 10.29 6.86
N ILE A 123 -6.70 10.42 8.13
CA ILE A 123 -5.30 10.56 8.51
C ILE A 123 -4.51 9.28 8.22
N ALA A 124 -5.09 8.11 8.47
CA ALA A 124 -4.45 6.83 8.17
C ALA A 124 -4.30 6.63 6.66
N ALA A 125 -5.34 6.96 5.88
CA ALA A 125 -5.30 6.87 4.43
C ALA A 125 -4.24 7.78 3.81
N LEU A 126 -4.10 9.02 4.30
CA LEU A 126 -3.05 9.94 3.84
C LEU A 126 -1.65 9.39 4.12
N GLN A 127 -1.43 8.81 5.30
CA GLN A 127 -0.13 8.21 5.63
C GLN A 127 0.19 7.01 4.74
N LEU A 128 -0.80 6.16 4.45
CA LEU A 128 -0.63 5.04 3.51
C LEU A 128 -0.32 5.53 2.10
N PHE A 129 -1.01 6.57 1.63
CA PHE A 129 -0.77 7.19 0.32
C PHE A 129 0.66 7.76 0.20
N ASN A 130 1.09 8.51 1.22
CA ASN A 130 2.45 9.06 1.27
C ASN A 130 3.52 7.94 1.28
N ARG A 131 3.24 6.83 1.97
CA ARG A 131 4.11 5.65 1.98
C ARG A 131 4.20 4.99 0.61
N SER A 132 3.09 4.84 -0.11
CA SER A 132 3.06 4.18 -1.42
C SER A 132 3.74 5.00 -2.54
N THR A 133 3.81 6.33 -2.38
CA THR A 133 4.35 7.25 -3.38
C THR A 133 5.80 7.66 -3.12
N ALA A 134 6.39 7.25 -1.99
CA ALA A 134 7.77 7.56 -1.64
C ALA A 134 8.77 6.88 -2.63
N PRO A 135 9.86 7.56 -3.04
CA PRO A 135 10.82 7.00 -3.99
C PRO A 135 11.50 5.70 -3.53
N TYR A 136 11.73 4.80 -4.48
CA TYR A 136 12.52 3.57 -4.31
C TYR A 136 14.01 3.90 -4.10
N SER A 137 14.48 3.92 -2.86
CA SER A 137 15.92 3.88 -2.58
C SER A 137 16.38 2.42 -2.72
N GLY A 138 16.80 2.04 -3.93
CA GLY A 138 17.24 0.68 -4.24
C GLY A 138 18.25 0.13 -3.23
N GLY A 139 17.99 -1.10 -2.77
CA GLY A 139 18.85 -1.80 -1.82
C GLY A 139 18.09 -2.90 -1.10
N ILE A 140 18.51 -4.14 -1.33
CA ILE A 140 18.11 -5.31 -0.55
C ILE A 140 18.48 -5.01 0.91
N LEU A 141 17.49 -5.10 1.81
CA LEU A 141 17.51 -5.00 3.28
C LEU A 141 16.85 -3.75 3.93
N GLN A 142 15.85 -4.10 4.74
CA GLN A 142 15.32 -3.44 5.94
C GLN A 142 14.36 -2.26 5.80
N ARG A 143 13.05 -2.58 5.77
CA ARG A 143 12.04 -1.70 6.36
C ARG A 143 11.26 -2.46 7.44
N VAL A 144 11.82 -2.52 8.64
CA VAL A 144 11.09 -2.84 9.88
C VAL A 144 11.19 -1.62 10.78
N GLN A 145 10.09 -0.87 10.87
CA GLN A 145 9.38 -0.50 12.10
C GLN A 145 8.32 0.55 11.72
N PRO A 146 7.02 0.29 11.98
CA PRO A 146 6.03 1.35 12.11
C PRO A 146 6.12 1.92 13.53
N ARG A 147 6.82 3.04 13.67
CA ARG A 147 6.67 3.95 14.80
C ARG A 147 6.85 5.37 14.28
N PHE A 148 5.78 6.16 14.30
CA PHE A 148 5.88 7.61 14.17
C PHE A 148 5.17 8.21 15.38
N GLY A 149 5.95 8.42 16.44
CA GLY A 149 5.61 9.26 17.59
C GLY A 149 6.26 10.65 17.43
N PRO A 150 5.93 11.61 18.30
CA PRO A 150 6.09 13.03 18.05
C PRO A 150 7.50 13.49 18.40
N ASP A 151 8.46 13.28 17.51
CA ASP A 151 9.74 13.99 17.56
C ASP A 151 10.13 14.40 16.13
N ILE A 152 9.93 15.69 15.84
CA ILE A 152 10.82 16.61 15.09
C ILE A 152 10.01 17.73 14.41
N ALA A 153 10.33 18.96 14.81
CA ALA A 153 9.83 20.24 14.30
C ALA A 153 10.12 20.48 12.80
N PRO A 154 9.57 21.53 12.15
CA PRO A 154 9.46 21.62 10.70
C PRO A 154 10.82 21.95 10.07
N ALA A 155 11.50 20.94 9.54
CA ALA A 155 12.71 21.13 8.75
C ALA A 155 12.76 20.10 7.63
N ARG A 156 12.84 20.63 6.40
CA ARG A 156 13.21 20.02 5.10
C ARG A 156 13.39 18.49 5.10
N PRO A 157 12.70 17.75 4.21
CA PRO A 157 12.64 16.29 4.25
C PRO A 157 14.03 15.68 4.05
N ARG A 158 14.73 15.44 5.17
CA ARG A 158 15.88 14.56 5.26
C ARG A 158 15.35 13.25 5.84
N GLY A 159 14.74 12.47 4.95
CA GLY A 159 14.28 11.12 5.26
C GLY A 159 15.48 10.23 5.58
N LEU A 160 15.66 9.95 6.87
CA LEU A 160 16.59 8.96 7.37
C LEU A 160 16.04 7.56 7.04
N HIS A 161 16.63 6.93 6.03
CA HIS A 161 16.78 5.48 5.99
C HIS A 161 18.13 5.10 6.63
N THR A 162 18.13 4.00 7.35
CA THR A 162 19.23 3.43 8.15
C THR A 162 20.64 3.71 7.65
N ARG A 163 21.50 4.18 8.57
CA ARG A 163 22.96 4.22 8.44
C ARG A 163 23.47 2.88 7.88
N SER A 164 24.19 2.94 6.77
CA SER A 164 25.21 1.97 6.42
C SER A 164 26.20 1.86 7.58
N HIS A 165 26.64 0.65 7.90
CA HIS A 165 27.85 0.47 8.70
C HIS A 165 28.98 1.33 8.11
N LEU A 166 29.50 2.25 8.93
CA LEU A 166 30.83 2.81 8.75
C LEU A 166 31.81 1.65 8.90
N CYS A 167 32.22 1.05 7.78
CA CYS A 167 33.50 0.38 7.74
C CYS A 167 34.54 1.49 7.75
N HIS A 168 35.28 1.59 8.85
CA HIS A 168 36.48 2.39 8.96
C HIS A 168 37.41 2.06 7.78
N TYR A 169 37.60 3.02 6.87
CA TYR A 169 38.89 3.21 6.24
C TYR A 169 39.26 4.68 6.36
N SER A 170 40.16 4.93 7.30
CA SER A 170 40.96 6.15 7.36
C SER A 170 41.82 6.19 6.10
N LEU A 171 41.45 7.03 5.14
CA LEU A 171 42.40 7.64 4.22
C LEU A 171 42.05 9.11 4.13
N GLY A 172 42.84 9.92 4.82
CA GLY A 172 42.80 11.35 4.70
C GLY A 172 43.19 11.76 3.28
N LEU A 173 42.61 12.87 2.84
CA LEU A 173 43.24 13.78 1.90
C LEU A 173 42.63 15.15 2.20
N SER A 174 43.43 15.94 2.90
CA SER A 174 43.33 17.38 2.92
C SER A 174 43.53 17.94 1.50
N GLU A 175 42.92 19.10 1.28
CA GLU A 175 43.15 20.04 0.18
C GLU A 175 42.35 19.86 -1.13
N ILE A 176 42.15 21.01 -1.78
CA ILE A 176 41.68 21.26 -3.15
C ILE A 176 40.18 21.64 -3.25
N PHE A 177 39.83 22.86 -2.82
CA PHE A 177 39.76 24.06 -3.67
C PHE A 177 39.38 25.28 -2.82
N ARG A 178 40.08 26.39 -3.07
CA ARG A 178 39.80 27.74 -2.57
C ARG A 178 38.55 28.32 -3.22
#